data_AF-A0A958DK83-F1
#
_entry.id   AF-A0A958DK83-F1
#
_cell.length_a   1.000
_cell.length_b   1.000
_cell.length_c   1.000
_cell.angle_alpha   90.00
_cell.angle_beta   90.00
_cell.angle_gamma   90.00
#
_symmetry.space_group_name_H-M   'P 1'
#
loop_
_entity.id
_entity.type
_entity.pdbx_description
1 polymer ?
#
loop_
_entity_poly.entity_id
_entity_poly.type
_entity_poly.pdbx_seq_one_letter_code
_entity_poly.pdbx_strand_id
1 'polypeptide(L)'
;MSFMKNDIVMHADMPQLGIGKVLEHAMGDKVRIFFLTVGEKKFDTNFAKLVKVEGDQAHHPLLDNLKIPERGKKIEYRRMEELIQAFLEMAPDGFQDTQYQEKFRTKKVELHRQIVEWFEKERLQSQLAEKKFSEICQEALEAVDKINLIAPTEKKVLKAALSEESNQVKFAKKLYALLYQDVDLRLRFNQFATCLHRIEAAKWTIQTFF
;
A
#
# COMPACT_ATOMS: atom_id res chain seq x y z
N MET A 1 11.95 33.26 19.83
CA MET A 1 12.67 32.10 19.24
C MET A 1 12.03 31.78 17.90
N SER A 2 12.81 31.37 16.89
CA SER A 2 12.25 30.99 15.59
C SER A 2 12.10 29.47 15.49
N PHE A 3 10.90 29.02 15.12
CA PHE A 3 10.58 27.61 14.86
C PHE A 3 10.59 27.34 13.35
N MET A 4 11.42 26.39 12.95
CA MET A 4 11.57 25.98 11.56
C MET A 4 10.60 24.85 11.21
N LYS A 5 10.24 24.78 9.94
CA LYS A 5 9.49 23.64 9.41
C LYS A 5 10.25 22.34 9.74
N ASN A 6 9.52 21.32 10.21
CA ASN A 6 10.03 20.03 10.70
C ASN A 6 10.66 20.03 12.10
N ASP A 7 10.79 21.17 12.78
CA ASP A 7 11.25 21.16 14.17
C ASP A 7 10.30 20.29 15.02
N ILE A 8 10.88 19.47 15.89
CA ILE A 8 10.14 18.73 16.91
C ILE A 8 10.11 19.57 18.17
N VAL A 9 8.93 19.73 18.74
CA VAL A 9 8.69 20.60 19.89
C VAL A 9 7.76 19.94 20.89
N MET A 10 7.84 20.39 22.14
CA MET A 10 6.90 20.08 23.21
C MET A 10 6.47 21.37 23.90
N HIS A 11 5.25 21.40 24.46
CA HIS A 11 4.78 22.54 25.24
C HIS A 11 5.12 22.35 26.73
N ALA A 12 5.93 23.23 27.30
CA ALA A 12 6.44 23.10 28.67
C ALA A 12 5.33 23.09 29.74
N ASP A 13 4.35 23.98 29.63
CA ASP A 13 3.23 24.05 30.59
C ASP A 13 2.10 23.06 30.27
N MET A 14 2.16 22.39 29.11
CA MET A 14 1.11 21.47 28.66
C MET A 14 1.76 20.17 28.16
N PRO A 15 2.46 19.43 29.04
CA PRO A 15 3.15 18.19 28.66
C PRO A 15 2.19 17.13 28.10
N GLN A 16 0.90 17.19 28.44
CA GLN A 16 -0.14 16.31 27.91
C GLN A 16 -0.37 16.44 26.40
N LEU A 17 0.12 17.51 25.76
CA LEU A 17 0.09 17.62 24.30
C LEU A 17 1.08 16.65 23.64
N GLY A 18 2.09 16.18 24.39
CA GLY A 18 3.17 15.35 23.89
C GLY A 18 4.10 16.12 22.96
N ILE A 19 4.91 15.37 22.20
CA ILE A 19 5.74 15.93 21.14
C ILE A 19 4.89 16.25 19.91
N GLY A 20 5.29 17.29 19.18
CA GLY A 20 4.67 17.70 17.94
C GLY A 20 5.68 18.18 16.91
N LYS A 21 5.27 18.15 15.65
CA LYS A 21 6.08 18.59 14.51
C LYS A 21 5.57 19.90 13.95
N VAL A 22 6.47 20.87 13.79
CA VAL A 22 6.17 22.17 13.19
C VAL A 22 5.88 21.98 11.70
N LEU A 23 4.67 22.37 11.27
CA LEU A 23 4.15 22.11 9.93
C LEU A 23 4.62 23.15 8.91
N GLU A 24 4.87 24.37 9.35
CA GLU A 24 5.34 25.46 8.49
C GLU A 24 6.28 26.35 9.29
N HIS A 25 7.21 27.00 8.61
CA HIS A 25 8.06 27.99 9.25
C HIS A 25 7.17 29.09 9.86
N ALA A 26 7.44 29.47 11.10
CA ALA A 26 6.68 30.52 11.75
C ALA A 26 6.81 31.82 10.96
N MET A 27 5.71 32.28 10.34
CA MET A 27 5.63 33.58 9.68
C MET A 27 5.05 34.58 10.68
N GLY A 28 5.92 35.36 11.32
CA GLY A 28 5.53 36.27 12.41
C GLY A 28 5.29 35.52 13.72
N ASP A 29 4.26 35.92 14.45
CA ASP A 29 4.02 35.43 15.82
C ASP A 29 3.25 34.12 15.91
N LYS A 30 2.94 33.45 14.78
CA LYS A 30 2.11 32.24 14.78
C LYS A 30 2.87 31.04 14.24
N VAL A 31 2.67 29.90 14.90
CA VAL A 31 3.20 28.60 14.47
C VAL A 31 2.10 27.55 14.45
N ARG A 32 2.10 26.71 13.41
CA ARG A 32 1.23 25.54 13.28
C ARG A 32 2.02 24.28 13.59
N ILE A 33 1.51 23.49 14.52
CA ILE A 33 2.17 22.29 15.02
C ILE A 33 1.17 21.15 15.03
N PHE A 34 1.56 19.99 14.54
CA PHE A 34 0.81 18.75 14.74
C PHE A 34 1.37 17.98 15.93
N PHE A 35 0.59 17.89 17.01
CA PHE A 35 0.91 17.13 18.20
C PHE A 35 0.33 15.72 18.12
N LEU A 36 1.06 14.72 18.60
CA LEU A 36 0.62 13.32 18.56
C LEU A 36 -0.73 13.09 19.23
N THR A 37 -0.95 13.77 20.37
CA THR A 37 -2.09 13.49 21.26
C THR A 37 -3.32 14.32 20.93
N VAL A 38 -3.14 15.56 20.45
CA VAL A 38 -4.23 16.52 20.24
C VAL A 38 -4.41 16.96 18.79
N GLY A 39 -3.57 16.48 17.89
CA GLY A 39 -3.60 16.84 16.47
C GLY A 39 -3.05 18.23 16.19
N GLU A 40 -3.57 18.87 15.12
CA GLU A 40 -3.12 20.19 14.70
C GLU A 40 -3.57 21.29 15.67
N LYS A 41 -2.63 22.12 16.10
CA LYS A 41 -2.87 23.32 16.90
C LYS A 41 -2.09 24.51 16.35
N LYS A 42 -2.65 25.70 16.59
CA LYS A 42 -2.03 26.99 16.30
C LYS A 42 -1.64 27.64 17.61
N PHE A 43 -0.40 28.08 17.70
CA PHE A 43 0.14 28.76 18.86
C PHE A 43 0.67 30.13 18.47
N ASP A 44 0.55 31.07 19.41
CA ASP A 44 1.26 32.34 19.34
C ASP A 44 2.64 32.18 20.00
N THR A 45 3.71 32.36 19.23
CA THR A 45 5.09 32.14 19.65
C THR A 45 5.56 33.11 20.74
N ASN A 46 4.85 34.23 20.96
CA ASN A 46 5.18 35.17 22.04
C ASN A 46 4.69 34.68 23.41
N PHE A 47 3.64 33.84 23.42
CA PHE A 47 3.01 33.35 24.65
C PHE A 47 3.20 31.85 24.88
N ALA A 48 3.37 31.07 23.81
CA ALA A 48 3.51 29.63 23.89
C ALA A 48 4.91 29.25 24.38
N LYS A 49 4.97 28.48 25.47
CA LYS A 49 6.22 27.95 26.02
C LYS A 49 6.63 26.66 25.29
N LEU A 50 6.98 26.81 24.02
CA LEU A 50 7.42 25.71 23.17
C LEU A 50 8.93 25.50 23.34
N VAL A 51 9.33 24.25 23.56
CA VAL A 51 10.73 23.83 23.70
C VAL A 51 11.06 22.87 22.58
N LYS A 52 12.19 23.07 21.89
CA LYS A 52 12.67 22.14 20.87
C LYS A 52 13.12 20.85 21.53
N VAL A 53 12.76 19.72 20.92
CA VAL A 53 13.19 18.38 21.33
C VAL A 53 14.18 17.89 20.29
N GLU A 54 15.32 17.38 20.75
CA GLU A 54 16.44 16.93 19.91
C GLU A 54 16.88 15.51 20.31
N GLY A 55 17.70 14.89 19.47
CA GLY A 55 18.21 13.53 19.69
C GLY A 55 17.12 12.46 19.61
N ASP A 56 17.34 11.34 20.31
CA ASP A 56 16.46 10.17 20.25
C ASP A 56 15.00 10.47 20.65
N GLN A 57 14.78 11.46 21.50
CA GLN A 57 13.45 11.86 21.96
C GLN A 57 12.64 12.62 20.90
N ALA A 58 13.30 13.11 19.84
CA ALA A 58 12.65 13.77 18.72
C ALA A 58 12.07 12.76 17.70
N HIS A 59 12.51 11.49 17.76
CA HIS A 59 12.10 10.47 16.81
C HIS A 59 10.75 9.87 17.18
N HIS A 60 9.83 9.87 16.21
CA HIS A 60 8.56 9.18 16.35
C HIS A 60 8.03 8.78 14.97
N PRO A 61 7.70 7.50 14.73
CA PRO A 61 7.33 7.01 13.40
C PRO A 61 6.23 7.84 12.71
N LEU A 62 5.22 8.29 13.46
CA LEU A 62 4.16 9.15 12.90
C LEU A 62 4.65 10.55 12.52
N LEU A 63 5.54 11.18 13.30
CA LEU A 63 6.04 12.52 13.02
C LEU A 63 7.11 12.49 11.92
N ASP A 64 7.95 11.46 11.92
CA ASP A 64 9.00 11.25 10.91
C ASP A 64 8.37 11.11 9.52
N ASN A 65 7.26 10.38 9.42
CA ASN A 65 6.53 10.14 8.18
C ASN A 65 5.35 11.11 7.95
N LEU A 66 5.19 12.13 8.79
CA LEU A 66 4.10 13.09 8.66
C LEU A 66 4.28 13.88 7.36
N LYS A 67 3.34 13.71 6.43
CA LYS A 67 3.30 14.52 5.20
C LYS A 67 2.93 15.94 5.57
N ILE A 68 3.80 16.88 5.23
CA ILE A 68 3.56 18.30 5.43
C ILE A 68 3.09 18.90 4.11
N PRO A 69 1.97 19.66 4.09
CA PRO A 69 1.42 20.20 2.87
C PRO A 69 2.45 21.00 2.09
N GLU A 70 2.49 20.78 0.78
CA GLU A 70 3.11 21.71 -0.15
C GLU A 70 2.26 22.99 -0.23
N ARG A 71 2.89 24.10 -0.62
CA ARG A 71 2.23 25.40 -0.73
C ARG A 71 0.97 25.28 -1.62
N GLY A 72 -0.19 25.64 -1.06
CA GLY A 72 -1.48 25.59 -1.76
C GLY A 72 -2.27 24.27 -1.65
N LYS A 73 -1.71 23.21 -1.04
CA LYS A 73 -2.44 21.96 -0.76
C LYS A 73 -2.89 21.92 0.71
N LYS A 74 -4.17 21.61 0.95
CA LYS A 74 -4.68 21.37 2.30
C LYS A 74 -4.52 19.89 2.64
N ILE A 75 -3.77 19.59 3.70
CA ILE A 75 -3.78 18.27 4.34
C ILE A 75 -4.59 18.41 5.62
N GLU A 76 -5.58 17.54 5.79
CA GLU A 76 -6.30 17.42 7.05
C GLU A 76 -5.62 16.37 7.90
N TYR A 77 -5.12 16.79 9.05
CA TYR A 77 -4.58 15.87 10.04
C TYR A 77 -5.68 15.44 10.97
N ARG A 78 -5.83 14.12 11.14
CA ARG A 78 -6.80 13.51 12.06
C ARG A 78 -6.05 12.70 13.10
N ARG A 79 -6.58 12.67 14.32
CA ARG A 79 -6.09 11.81 15.39
C ARG A 79 -6.53 10.38 15.17
N MET A 80 -5.82 9.44 15.80
CA MET A 80 -6.17 8.02 15.68
C MET A 80 -7.58 7.76 16.21
N GLU A 81 -7.96 8.38 17.31
CA GLU A 81 -9.30 8.23 17.93
C GLU A 81 -10.40 8.74 16.98
N GLU A 82 -10.13 9.82 16.25
CA GLU A 82 -11.07 10.37 15.26
C GLU A 82 -11.21 9.45 14.05
N LEU A 83 -10.14 8.78 13.64
CA LEU A 83 -10.17 7.78 12.58
C LEU A 83 -10.92 6.51 13.01
N ILE A 84 -10.71 6.06 14.25
CA ILE A 84 -11.46 4.94 14.84
C ILE A 84 -12.95 5.29 14.90
N GLN A 85 -13.30 6.47 15.41
CA GLN A 85 -14.68 6.93 15.51
C GLN A 85 -15.34 6.99 14.13
N ALA A 86 -14.69 7.62 13.15
CA ALA A 86 -15.22 7.70 11.78
C ALA A 86 -15.35 6.31 11.13
N PHE A 87 -14.45 5.36 11.45
CA PHE A 87 -14.56 3.98 11.01
C PHE A 87 -15.78 3.29 11.65
N LEU A 88 -15.99 3.43 12.95
CA LEU A 88 -17.12 2.83 13.67
C LEU A 88 -18.48 3.46 13.30
N GLU A 89 -18.51 4.74 12.90
CA GLU A 89 -19.71 5.37 12.34
C GLU A 89 -20.14 4.72 11.01
N MET A 90 -19.17 4.24 10.22
CA MET A 90 -19.42 3.51 8.98
C MET A 90 -19.63 2.00 9.21
N ALA A 91 -19.01 1.44 10.25
CA ALA A 91 -18.99 0.01 10.56
C ALA A 91 -19.10 -0.21 12.08
N PRO A 92 -20.33 -0.15 12.65
CA PRO A 92 -20.53 -0.20 14.11
C PRO A 92 -19.98 -1.45 14.79
N ASP A 93 -20.07 -2.61 14.14
CA ASP A 93 -19.49 -3.88 14.62
C ASP A 93 -18.01 -4.05 14.21
N GLY A 94 -17.36 -2.93 13.87
CA GLY A 94 -15.98 -2.87 13.44
C GLY A 94 -15.73 -3.70 12.19
N PHE A 95 -14.68 -4.52 12.20
CA PHE A 95 -14.36 -5.36 11.05
C PHE A 95 -15.35 -6.50 10.82
N GLN A 96 -16.23 -6.82 11.77
CA GLN A 96 -17.24 -7.87 11.59
C GLN A 96 -18.55 -7.33 11.02
N ASP A 97 -18.66 -6.00 10.89
CA ASP A 97 -19.84 -5.36 10.31
C ASP A 97 -20.11 -5.88 8.89
N THR A 98 -21.37 -6.27 8.63
CA THR A 98 -21.79 -6.87 7.36
C THR A 98 -21.55 -5.93 6.18
N GLN A 99 -21.83 -4.63 6.32
CA GLN A 99 -21.62 -3.68 5.24
C GLN A 99 -20.12 -3.50 4.96
N TYR A 100 -19.30 -3.43 6.01
CA TYR A 100 -17.85 -3.41 5.85
C TYR A 100 -17.34 -4.66 5.13
N GLN A 101 -17.82 -5.84 5.55
CA GLN A 101 -17.44 -7.12 4.96
C GLN A 101 -17.80 -7.17 3.48
N GLU A 102 -19.07 -6.90 3.13
CA GLU A 102 -19.55 -6.93 1.75
C GLU A 102 -18.83 -5.92 0.85
N LYS A 103 -18.59 -4.71 1.36
CA LYS A 103 -17.98 -3.63 0.59
C LYS A 103 -16.48 -3.82 0.37
N PHE A 104 -15.75 -4.33 1.36
CA PHE A 104 -14.28 -4.30 1.33
C PHE A 104 -13.59 -5.66 1.39
N ARG A 105 -14.23 -6.70 1.95
CA ARG A 105 -13.59 -7.98 2.28
C ARG A 105 -14.10 -9.14 1.43
N THR A 106 -15.40 -9.41 1.41
CA THR A 106 -16.00 -10.63 0.83
C THR A 106 -15.50 -10.89 -0.59
N LYS A 107 -15.55 -9.89 -1.47
CA LYS A 107 -15.08 -10.01 -2.86
C LYS A 107 -13.59 -10.36 -2.97
N LYS A 108 -12.75 -9.86 -2.06
CA LYS A 108 -11.30 -10.16 -2.05
C LYS A 108 -11.01 -11.56 -1.55
N VAL A 109 -11.75 -12.01 -0.53
CA VAL A 109 -11.63 -13.36 0.01
C VAL A 109 -12.09 -14.40 -1.03
N GLU A 110 -13.22 -14.16 -1.68
CA GLU A 110 -13.71 -15.03 -2.75
C GLU A 110 -12.74 -15.10 -3.92
N LEU A 111 -12.22 -13.95 -4.36
CA LEU A 111 -11.22 -13.90 -5.42
C LEU A 111 -9.93 -14.62 -5.03
N HIS A 112 -9.47 -14.47 -3.79
CA HIS A 112 -8.31 -15.20 -3.30
C HIS A 112 -8.54 -16.71 -3.35
N ARG A 113 -9.70 -17.18 -2.88
CA ARG A 113 -10.07 -18.60 -2.92
C ARG A 113 -10.06 -19.14 -4.35
N GLN A 114 -10.67 -18.39 -5.28
CA GLN A 114 -10.71 -18.75 -6.69
C GLN A 114 -9.31 -18.81 -7.32
N ILE A 115 -8.43 -17.84 -7.03
CA ILE A 115 -7.05 -17.83 -7.52
C ILE A 115 -6.25 -19.02 -6.98
N VAL A 116 -6.42 -19.36 -5.69
CA VAL A 116 -5.77 -20.52 -5.07
C VAL A 116 -6.25 -21.81 -5.74
N GLU A 117 -7.54 -21.94 -6.03
CA GLU A 117 -8.09 -23.10 -6.74
C GLU A 117 -7.56 -23.20 -8.17
N TRP A 118 -7.51 -22.08 -8.90
CA TRP A 118 -6.99 -22.08 -10.27
C TRP A 118 -5.52 -22.47 -10.34
N PHE A 119 -4.72 -21.93 -9.44
CA PHE A 119 -3.29 -22.15 -9.42
C PHE A 119 -2.85 -23.21 -8.42
N GLU A 120 -3.74 -24.12 -8.02
CA GLU A 120 -3.37 -25.25 -7.19
C GLU A 120 -2.33 -26.15 -7.91
N LYS A 121 -1.41 -26.72 -7.14
CA LYS A 121 -0.18 -27.32 -7.67
C LYS A 121 -0.47 -28.51 -8.58
N GLU A 122 -1.30 -29.44 -8.11
CA GLU A 122 -1.69 -30.67 -8.80
C GLU A 122 -2.48 -30.32 -10.07
N ARG A 123 -3.39 -29.34 -9.99
CA ARG A 123 -4.16 -28.83 -11.13
C ARG A 123 -3.27 -28.23 -12.21
N LEU A 124 -2.37 -27.31 -11.84
CA LEU A 124 -1.43 -26.71 -12.79
C LEU A 124 -0.49 -27.75 -13.38
N GLN A 125 -0.03 -28.73 -12.60
CA GLN A 125 0.81 -29.81 -13.09
C GLN A 125 0.08 -30.66 -14.15
N SER A 126 -1.21 -30.98 -13.92
CA SER A 126 -2.04 -31.70 -14.91
C SER A 126 -2.22 -30.88 -16.19
N GLN A 127 -2.60 -29.61 -16.07
CA GLN A 127 -2.78 -28.72 -17.21
C GLN A 127 -1.48 -28.56 -18.03
N LEU A 128 -0.31 -28.48 -17.38
CA LEU A 128 0.98 -28.45 -18.07
C LEU A 128 1.28 -29.76 -18.81
N ALA A 129 0.97 -30.91 -18.21
CA ALA A 129 1.15 -32.22 -18.84
C ALA A 129 0.23 -32.40 -20.07
N GLU A 130 -1.00 -31.90 -19.97
CA GLU A 130 -2.00 -31.87 -21.04
C GLU A 130 -1.78 -30.75 -22.07
N LYS A 131 -0.74 -29.92 -21.89
CA LYS A 131 -0.43 -28.75 -22.75
C LYS A 131 -1.55 -27.72 -22.83
N LYS A 132 -2.37 -27.59 -21.79
CA LYS A 132 -3.45 -26.60 -21.63
C LYS A 132 -2.92 -25.21 -21.29
N PHE A 133 -1.94 -24.72 -22.04
CA PHE A 133 -1.26 -23.45 -21.74
C PHE A 133 -2.17 -22.23 -21.90
N SER A 134 -3.09 -22.27 -22.87
CA SER A 134 -4.08 -21.21 -23.10
C SER A 134 -5.02 -21.05 -21.90
N GLU A 135 -5.48 -22.16 -21.31
CA GLU A 135 -6.35 -22.14 -20.11
C GLU A 135 -5.66 -21.49 -18.92
N ILE A 136 -4.41 -21.88 -18.64
CA ILE A 136 -3.59 -21.30 -17.56
C ILE A 136 -3.43 -19.78 -17.77
N CYS A 137 -3.18 -19.35 -19.01
CA CYS A 137 -3.04 -17.93 -19.35
C CYS A 137 -4.37 -17.17 -19.20
N GLN A 138 -5.50 -17.78 -19.57
CA GLN A 138 -6.82 -17.19 -19.43
C GLN A 138 -7.17 -16.98 -17.95
N GLU A 139 -6.91 -17.95 -17.10
CA GLU A 139 -7.13 -17.84 -15.65
C GLU A 139 -6.22 -16.77 -15.02
N ALA A 140 -4.97 -16.68 -15.47
CA ALA A 140 -4.05 -15.63 -15.06
C ALA A 140 -4.53 -14.23 -15.47
N LEU A 141 -5.06 -14.08 -16.69
CA LEU A 141 -5.68 -12.84 -17.14
C LEU A 141 -6.94 -12.50 -16.35
N GLU A 142 -7.77 -13.50 -16.05
CA GLU A 142 -8.99 -13.30 -15.26
C GLU A 142 -8.67 -12.86 -13.82
N ALA A 143 -7.64 -13.46 -13.20
CA ALA A 143 -7.14 -13.06 -11.88
C ALA A 143 -6.66 -11.60 -11.87
N VAL A 144 -5.88 -11.22 -12.88
CA VAL A 144 -5.38 -9.84 -13.06
C VAL A 144 -6.52 -8.86 -13.32
N ASP A 145 -7.53 -9.23 -14.10
CA ASP A 145 -8.66 -8.38 -14.44
C ASP A 145 -9.53 -8.05 -13.22
N LYS A 146 -9.76 -9.03 -12.32
CA LYS A 146 -10.60 -8.86 -11.11
C LYS A 146 -9.95 -8.01 -10.01
N ILE A 147 -8.66 -7.67 -10.13
CA ILE A 147 -7.90 -6.93 -9.10
C ILE A 147 -7.72 -5.46 -9.47
N ASN A 148 -7.91 -4.60 -8.47
CA ASN A 148 -7.79 -3.14 -8.59
C ASN A 148 -6.37 -2.61 -8.37
N LEU A 149 -5.37 -3.48 -8.20
CA LEU A 149 -3.96 -3.12 -7.99
C LEU A 149 -3.19 -2.89 -9.30
N ILE A 150 -3.64 -3.47 -10.41
CA ILE A 150 -2.96 -3.42 -11.71
C ILE A 150 -3.66 -2.40 -12.59
N ALA A 151 -2.92 -1.48 -13.20
CA ALA A 151 -3.53 -0.43 -14.02
C ALA A 151 -4.12 -1.01 -15.32
N PRO A 152 -5.24 -0.47 -15.85
CA PRO A 152 -5.86 -1.00 -17.07
C PRO A 152 -4.93 -1.07 -18.29
N THR A 153 -3.98 -0.14 -18.39
CA THR A 153 -2.94 -0.14 -19.44
C THR A 153 -2.00 -1.34 -19.30
N GLU A 154 -1.60 -1.68 -18.07
CA GLU A 154 -0.72 -2.83 -17.78
C GLU A 154 -1.44 -4.16 -18.06
N LYS A 155 -2.73 -4.27 -17.70
CA LYS A 155 -3.57 -5.44 -18.03
C LYS A 155 -3.60 -5.70 -19.53
N LYS A 156 -3.76 -4.65 -20.34
CA LYS A 156 -3.76 -4.75 -21.81
C LYS A 156 -2.42 -5.26 -22.36
N VAL A 157 -1.30 -4.84 -21.78
CA VAL A 157 0.03 -5.31 -22.19
C VAL A 157 0.16 -6.82 -21.96
N LEU A 158 -0.25 -7.32 -20.78
CA LEU A 158 -0.22 -8.76 -20.50
C LEU A 158 -1.13 -9.54 -21.46
N LYS A 159 -2.34 -9.05 -21.69
CA LYS A 159 -3.30 -9.66 -22.62
C LYS A 159 -2.76 -9.74 -24.06
N ALA A 160 -2.12 -8.66 -24.53
CA ALA A 160 -1.48 -8.63 -25.85
C ALA A 160 -0.34 -9.65 -25.93
N ALA A 161 0.54 -9.68 -24.93
CA ALA A 161 1.67 -10.62 -24.88
C ALA A 161 1.22 -12.10 -24.90
N LEU A 162 0.13 -12.42 -24.19
CA LEU A 162 -0.42 -13.78 -24.10
C LEU A 162 -1.36 -14.14 -25.28
N SER A 163 -1.48 -13.28 -26.28
CA SER A 163 -2.22 -13.61 -27.51
C SER A 163 -1.41 -14.54 -28.43
N GLU A 164 -0.09 -14.61 -28.26
CA GLU A 164 0.78 -15.53 -28.99
C GLU A 164 0.94 -16.86 -28.26
N GLU A 165 0.70 -17.98 -28.95
CA GLU A 165 0.84 -19.33 -28.39
C GLU A 165 2.24 -19.60 -27.84
N SER A 166 3.29 -19.11 -28.52
CA SER A 166 4.68 -19.27 -28.06
C SER A 166 4.93 -18.61 -26.69
N ASN A 167 4.24 -17.52 -26.41
CA ASN A 167 4.34 -16.78 -25.15
C ASN A 167 3.49 -17.43 -24.06
N GLN A 168 2.33 -17.99 -24.41
CA GLN A 168 1.51 -18.77 -23.47
C GLN A 168 2.29 -19.94 -22.88
N VAL A 169 3.03 -20.69 -23.71
CA VAL A 169 3.86 -21.81 -23.24
C VAL A 169 4.94 -21.33 -22.26
N LYS A 170 5.65 -20.24 -22.60
CA LYS A 170 6.72 -19.67 -21.76
C LYS A 170 6.14 -19.18 -20.42
N PHE A 171 5.04 -18.44 -20.48
CA PHE A 171 4.37 -17.87 -19.33
C PHE A 171 3.85 -18.95 -18.39
N ALA A 172 3.05 -19.91 -18.88
CA ALA A 172 2.47 -20.96 -18.05
C ALA A 172 3.53 -21.79 -17.31
N LYS A 173 4.61 -22.18 -18.00
CA LYS A 173 5.73 -22.91 -17.38
C LYS A 173 6.43 -22.07 -16.32
N LYS A 174 6.61 -20.77 -16.57
CA LYS A 174 7.29 -19.87 -15.63
C LYS A 174 6.41 -19.47 -14.46
N LEU A 175 5.09 -19.41 -14.63
CA LEU A 175 4.14 -19.24 -13.54
C LEU A 175 4.16 -20.46 -12.61
N TYR A 176 4.08 -21.68 -13.14
CA TYR A 176 4.23 -22.89 -12.32
C TYR A 176 5.58 -22.92 -11.61
N ALA A 177 6.66 -22.59 -12.31
CA ALA A 177 7.98 -22.53 -11.72
C ALA A 177 8.05 -21.48 -10.59
N LEU A 178 7.41 -20.32 -10.77
CA LEU A 178 7.29 -19.29 -9.76
C LEU A 178 6.64 -19.81 -8.50
N LEU A 179 5.54 -20.54 -8.63
CA LEU A 179 4.72 -20.98 -7.49
C LEU A 179 5.31 -22.22 -6.79
N TYR A 180 5.80 -23.21 -7.55
CA TYR A 180 6.00 -24.57 -7.03
C TYR A 180 7.34 -25.21 -7.31
N GLN A 181 8.24 -24.57 -8.06
CA GLN A 181 9.56 -25.15 -8.26
C GLN A 181 10.32 -25.21 -6.94
N ASP A 182 10.94 -26.35 -6.66
CA ASP A 182 11.73 -26.57 -5.44
C ASP A 182 13.14 -25.95 -5.56
N VAL A 183 13.16 -24.62 -5.72
CA VAL A 183 14.37 -23.80 -5.73
C VAL A 183 14.07 -22.47 -5.02
N ASP A 184 15.13 -21.73 -4.71
CA ASP A 184 15.05 -20.43 -4.05
C ASP A 184 14.04 -19.46 -4.71
N LEU A 185 13.25 -18.76 -3.88
CA LEU A 185 12.19 -17.86 -4.35
C LEU A 185 12.74 -16.70 -5.18
N ARG A 186 13.89 -16.13 -4.82
CA ARG A 186 14.50 -15.03 -5.59
C ARG A 186 14.88 -15.50 -6.98
N LEU A 187 15.41 -16.73 -7.11
CA LEU A 187 15.69 -17.31 -8.41
C LEU A 187 14.41 -17.50 -9.24
N ARG A 188 13.37 -18.10 -8.65
CA ARG A 188 12.06 -18.28 -9.29
C ARG A 188 11.45 -16.96 -9.78
N PHE A 189 11.42 -15.97 -8.90
CA PHE A 189 10.94 -14.62 -9.19
C PHE A 189 11.71 -13.97 -10.34
N ASN A 190 13.05 -13.99 -10.28
CA ASN A 190 13.88 -13.40 -11.35
C ASN A 190 13.65 -14.08 -12.70
N GLN A 191 13.45 -15.41 -12.71
CA GLN A 191 13.14 -16.13 -13.95
C GLN A 191 11.76 -15.75 -14.50
N PHE A 192 10.76 -15.57 -13.64
CA PHE A 192 9.44 -15.11 -14.03
C PHE A 192 9.47 -13.66 -14.56
N ALA A 193 10.15 -12.76 -13.85
CA ALA A 193 10.35 -11.38 -14.31
C ALA A 193 11.08 -11.31 -15.65
N THR A 194 12.10 -12.13 -15.85
CA THR A 194 12.81 -12.26 -17.15
C THR A 194 11.87 -12.77 -18.24
N CYS A 195 10.99 -13.73 -17.93
CA CYS A 195 9.98 -14.20 -18.86
C CYS A 195 9.04 -13.07 -19.29
N LEU A 196 8.52 -12.30 -18.32
CA LEU A 196 7.66 -11.14 -18.59
C LEU A 196 8.36 -10.09 -19.44
N HIS A 197 9.66 -9.87 -19.24
CA HIS A 197 10.44 -8.95 -20.08
C HIS A 197 10.55 -9.45 -21.52
N ARG A 198 10.80 -10.75 -21.72
CA ARG A 198 10.92 -11.37 -23.05
C ARG A 198 9.63 -11.39 -23.84
N ILE A 199 8.48 -11.39 -23.17
CA ILE A 199 7.16 -11.31 -23.82
C ILE A 199 6.62 -9.87 -23.82
N GLU A 200 7.46 -8.88 -23.52
CA GLU A 200 7.12 -7.45 -23.49
C GLU A 200 5.99 -7.07 -22.50
N ALA A 201 5.76 -7.90 -21.48
CA ALA A 201 4.78 -7.69 -20.41
C ALA A 201 5.39 -7.38 -19.04
N ALA A 202 6.65 -6.93 -19.00
CA ALA A 202 7.32 -6.57 -17.75
C ALA A 202 6.74 -5.29 -17.15
N LYS A 203 5.81 -5.46 -16.21
CA LYS A 203 5.36 -4.42 -15.28
C LYS A 203 5.55 -4.91 -13.86
N TRP A 204 6.01 -4.02 -12.98
CA TRP A 204 6.26 -4.35 -11.57
C TRP A 204 5.01 -4.94 -10.91
N THR A 205 3.85 -4.33 -11.17
CA THR A 205 2.55 -4.76 -10.65
C THR A 205 2.15 -6.17 -11.08
N ILE A 206 2.55 -6.60 -12.28
CA ILE A 206 2.31 -7.96 -12.78
C ILE A 206 3.34 -8.94 -12.19
N GLN A 207 4.60 -8.54 -12.10
CA GLN A 207 5.68 -9.37 -11.57
C GLN A 207 5.45 -9.79 -10.11
N THR A 208 4.92 -8.87 -9.29
CA THR A 208 4.69 -9.10 -7.86
C THR A 208 3.28 -9.56 -7.52
N PHE A 209 2.43 -9.80 -8.53
CA PHE A 209 1.04 -10.18 -8.30
C PHE A 209 0.87 -11.67 -8.03
N PHE A 210 1.49 -12.51 -8.87
CA PHE A 210 1.47 -13.96 -8.76
C PHE A 210 2.47 -14.44 -7.69
#